data_AF-A0A7L1WNH0-F1
#
_entry.id   AF-A0A7L1WNH0-F1
#
_cell.length_a   1.000
_cell.length_b   1.000
_cell.length_c   1.000
_cell.angle_alpha   90.00
_cell.angle_beta   90.00
_cell.angle_gamma   90.00
#
_symmetry.space_group_name_H-M   'P 1'
#
loop_
_entity.id
_entity.type
_entity.pdbx_description
1 polymer ?
#
loop_
_entity_poly.entity_id
_entity_poly.type
_entity_poly.pdbx_seq_one_letter_code
_entity_poly.pdbx_strand_id
1 'polypeptide(L)'
;SRSLVAQLALGTALFAALLPALAAGAARGWHLGTGLCRLTHLLWHWSLFAQVLLVASGSCGTVWARWDPRSRRLAVALWAAALLLATPAALVSGVAAGTSCVRRSVGILAPAYLLHLSLCLCLLLLLPAGLLLAALAVPRLRASWATGAGLLWLFPALWVPYGAGLAGEFLLQAGLLEPTCGSFEHF
;
A
#
# COMPACT_ATOMS: atom_id res chain seq x y z
N SER A 1 -10.26 -16.47 -9.37
CA SER A 1 -11.65 -16.70 -8.96
C SER A 1 -12.44 -15.40 -9.00
N ARG A 2 -13.75 -15.44 -9.28
CA ARG A 2 -14.58 -14.23 -9.45
C ARG A 2 -14.70 -13.40 -8.16
N SER A 3 -14.77 -14.05 -7.01
CA SER A 3 -14.87 -13.41 -5.70
C SER A 3 -13.63 -12.59 -5.33
N LEU A 4 -12.43 -13.15 -5.50
CA LEU A 4 -11.17 -12.45 -5.25
C LEU A 4 -11.05 -11.23 -6.17
N VAL A 5 -11.36 -11.39 -7.46
CA VAL A 5 -11.35 -10.29 -8.44
C VAL A 5 -12.34 -9.20 -8.03
N ALA A 6 -13.54 -9.54 -7.55
CA ALA A 6 -14.50 -8.55 -7.06
C ALA A 6 -13.97 -7.78 -5.84
N GLN A 7 -13.30 -8.45 -4.89
CA GLN A 7 -12.69 -7.79 -3.73
C GLN A 7 -11.53 -6.88 -4.13
N LEU A 8 -10.70 -7.31 -5.09
CA LEU A 8 -9.63 -6.47 -5.65
C LEU A 8 -10.20 -5.26 -6.37
N ALA A 9 -11.23 -5.45 -7.21
CA ALA A 9 -11.91 -4.37 -7.90
C ALA A 9 -12.52 -3.35 -6.92
N LEU A 10 -13.09 -3.80 -5.80
CA LEU A 10 -13.56 -2.91 -4.73
C LEU A 10 -12.40 -2.09 -4.13
N GLY A 11 -11.26 -2.73 -3.84
CA GLY A 11 -10.05 -2.05 -3.37
C GLY A 11 -9.55 -1.01 -4.37
N THR A 12 -9.49 -1.36 -5.65
CA THR A 12 -9.08 -0.45 -6.72
C THR A 12 -10.07 0.69 -6.91
N ALA A 13 -11.39 0.43 -6.82
CA ALA A 13 -12.41 1.47 -6.90
C ALA A 13 -12.33 2.45 -5.72
N LEU A 14 -12.11 1.95 -4.50
CA LEU A 14 -11.89 2.80 -3.32
C LEU A 14 -10.66 3.67 -3.49
N PHE A 15 -9.56 3.10 -3.98
CA PHE A 15 -8.34 3.84 -4.27
C PHE A 15 -8.58 4.93 -5.33
N ALA A 16 -9.23 4.58 -6.44
CA ALA A 16 -9.51 5.49 -7.54
C ALA A 16 -10.45 6.63 -7.13
N ALA A 17 -11.42 6.37 -6.25
CA ALA A 17 -12.34 7.38 -5.73
C ALA A 17 -11.63 8.49 -4.93
N LEU A 18 -10.45 8.23 -4.38
CA LEU A 18 -9.65 9.21 -3.64
C LEU A 18 -8.80 10.10 -4.56
N LEU A 19 -8.51 9.64 -5.79
CA LEU A 19 -7.62 10.35 -6.71
C LEU A 19 -8.08 11.77 -7.04
N PRO A 20 -9.37 12.05 -7.31
CA PRO A 20 -9.82 13.41 -7.61
C PRO A 20 -9.60 14.36 -6.43
N ALA A 21 -9.85 13.89 -5.19
CA ALA A 21 -9.66 14.69 -3.99
C ALA A 21 -8.17 15.00 -3.74
N LEU A 22 -7.31 14.00 -3.94
CA LEU A 22 -5.86 14.17 -3.85
C LEU A 22 -5.30 15.08 -4.94
N ALA A 23 -5.76 14.92 -6.18
CA ALA A 23 -5.36 15.76 -7.31
C ALA A 23 -5.79 17.21 -7.11
N ALA A 24 -7.02 17.45 -6.63
CA ALA A 24 -7.48 18.78 -6.27
C ALA A 24 -6.66 19.38 -5.12
N GLY A 25 -6.35 18.58 -4.10
CA GLY A 25 -5.49 18.98 -2.98
C GLY A 25 -4.06 19.31 -3.39
N ALA A 26 -3.50 18.60 -4.38
CA ALA A 26 -2.18 18.87 -4.93
C ALA A 26 -2.17 20.13 -5.82
N ALA A 27 -3.23 20.36 -6.60
CA ALA A 27 -3.30 21.49 -7.53
C ALA A 27 -3.68 22.83 -6.86
N ARG A 28 -4.53 22.80 -5.84
CA ARG A 28 -5.10 24.02 -5.22
C ARG A 28 -4.77 24.18 -3.74
N GLY A 29 -4.00 23.25 -3.19
CA GLY A 29 -3.80 23.12 -1.76
C GLY A 29 -4.97 22.40 -1.06
N TRP A 30 -4.68 21.83 0.11
CA TRP A 30 -5.61 21.11 0.94
C TRP A 30 -6.38 22.04 1.90
N HIS A 31 -7.63 22.34 1.55
CA HIS A 31 -8.51 23.23 2.32
C HIS A 31 -9.59 22.48 3.14
N LEU A 32 -9.62 21.16 3.04
CA LEU A 32 -10.64 20.29 3.66
C LEU A 32 -10.36 20.00 5.15
N GLY A 33 -9.30 20.57 5.71
CA GLY A 33 -8.90 20.40 7.11
C GLY A 33 -8.17 19.09 7.42
N THR A 34 -7.68 18.99 8.65
CA THR A 34 -6.82 17.88 9.12
C THR A 34 -7.55 16.54 9.18
N GLY A 35 -8.82 16.53 9.60
CA GLY A 35 -9.62 15.31 9.67
C GLY A 35 -9.76 14.61 8.32
N LEU A 36 -10.10 15.37 7.27
CA LEU A 36 -10.21 14.83 5.91
C LEU A 36 -8.84 14.41 5.36
N CYS A 37 -7.76 15.15 5.63
CA CYS A 37 -6.41 14.74 5.22
C CYS A 37 -6.03 13.36 5.80
N ARG A 38 -6.29 13.16 7.11
CA ARG A 38 -6.06 11.88 7.78
C ARG A 38 -6.93 10.77 7.22
N LEU A 39 -8.20 11.06 7.00
CA LEU A 39 -9.15 10.09 6.43
C LEU A 39 -8.72 9.66 5.03
N THR A 40 -8.31 10.61 4.18
CA THR A 40 -7.82 10.30 2.83
C THR A 40 -6.57 9.44 2.86
N HIS A 41 -5.60 9.74 3.73
CA HIS A 41 -4.42 8.89 3.91
C HIS A 41 -4.76 7.52 4.50
N LEU A 42 -5.74 7.44 5.40
CA LEU A 42 -6.24 6.17 5.94
C LEU A 42 -6.84 5.30 4.83
N LEU A 43 -7.80 5.84 4.07
CA LEU A 43 -8.48 5.13 2.97
C LEU A 43 -7.49 4.72 1.87
N TRP A 44 -6.51 5.59 1.58
CA TRP A 44 -5.44 5.28 0.64
C TRP A 44 -4.68 4.03 1.08
N HIS A 45 -4.11 4.02 2.29
CA HIS A 45 -3.33 2.86 2.75
C HIS A 45 -4.20 1.64 3.04
N TRP A 46 -5.43 1.84 3.50
CA TRP A 46 -6.37 0.74 3.74
C TRP A 46 -6.68 -0.01 2.45
N SER A 47 -7.03 0.71 1.38
CA SER A 47 -7.29 0.11 0.07
C SER A 47 -6.06 -0.59 -0.51
N LEU A 48 -4.86 -0.04 -0.31
CA LEU A 48 -3.61 -0.66 -0.75
C LEU A 48 -3.30 -1.94 0.01
N PHE A 49 -3.31 -1.88 1.35
CA PHE A 49 -3.00 -3.03 2.18
C PHE A 49 -4.04 -4.14 2.00
N ALA A 50 -5.32 -3.81 1.81
CA ALA A 50 -6.35 -4.79 1.48
C ALA A 50 -6.02 -5.51 0.17
N GLN A 51 -5.63 -4.78 -0.88
CA GLN A 51 -5.25 -5.38 -2.17
C GLN A 51 -4.03 -6.29 -2.03
N VAL A 52 -2.97 -5.85 -1.31
CA VAL A 52 -1.77 -6.67 -1.04
C VAL A 52 -2.16 -7.99 -0.36
N LEU A 53 -2.92 -7.90 0.73
CA LEU A 53 -3.29 -9.08 1.53
C LEU A 53 -4.19 -10.03 0.75
N LEU A 54 -5.11 -9.49 -0.07
CA LEU A 54 -5.97 -10.28 -0.95
C LEU A 54 -5.13 -11.03 -2.00
N VAL A 55 -4.20 -10.35 -2.68
CA VAL A 55 -3.27 -10.96 -3.63
C VAL A 55 -2.47 -12.08 -2.97
N ALA A 56 -1.87 -11.82 -1.80
CA ALA A 56 -1.09 -12.80 -1.06
C ALA A 56 -1.92 -14.02 -0.62
N SER A 57 -3.16 -13.80 -0.18
CA SER A 57 -4.07 -14.90 0.17
C SER A 57 -4.52 -15.71 -1.06
N GLY A 58 -4.59 -15.07 -2.23
CA GLY A 58 -4.90 -15.72 -3.50
C GLY A 58 -3.79 -16.63 -4.02
N SER A 59 -2.53 -16.30 -3.71
CA SER A 59 -1.37 -17.12 -4.11
C SER A 59 -1.19 -18.41 -3.28
N CYS A 60 -1.78 -18.49 -2.08
CA CYS A 60 -1.51 -19.57 -1.12
C CYS A 60 -2.61 -20.63 -0.99
N GLY A 61 -3.56 -20.74 -1.93
CA GLY A 61 -4.52 -21.86 -1.90
C GLY A 61 -5.78 -21.66 -2.72
N THR A 62 -6.74 -22.57 -2.53
CA THR A 62 -8.02 -22.60 -3.26
C THR A 62 -9.17 -21.97 -2.47
N VAL A 63 -8.91 -21.28 -1.36
CA VAL A 63 -9.94 -20.68 -0.49
C VAL A 63 -10.88 -19.75 -1.26
N TRP A 64 -10.38 -19.06 -2.28
CA TRP A 64 -11.19 -18.15 -3.08
C TRP A 64 -11.94 -18.83 -4.23
N ALA A 65 -11.79 -20.14 -4.43
CA ALA A 65 -12.43 -20.87 -5.53
C ALA A 65 -13.96 -20.90 -5.38
N ARG A 66 -14.47 -20.93 -4.15
CA ARG A 66 -15.90 -20.85 -3.82
C ARG A 66 -16.15 -19.68 -2.87
N TRP A 67 -17.32 -19.06 -3.00
CA TRP A 67 -17.77 -18.02 -2.07
C TRP A 67 -18.55 -18.66 -0.91
N ASP A 68 -17.81 -19.24 0.04
CA ASP A 68 -18.37 -19.93 1.18
C ASP A 68 -18.22 -19.09 2.49
N PRO A 69 -18.77 -19.55 3.63
CA PRO A 69 -18.63 -18.83 4.89
C PRO A 69 -17.17 -18.67 5.36
N ARG A 70 -16.24 -19.49 4.88
CA ARG A 70 -14.80 -19.39 5.20
C ARG A 70 -14.15 -18.29 4.38
N SER A 71 -14.39 -18.24 3.07
CA SER A 71 -13.87 -17.18 2.20
C SER A 71 -14.42 -15.81 2.59
N ARG A 72 -15.68 -15.73 3.02
CA ARG A 72 -16.30 -14.49 3.52
C ARG A 72 -15.66 -14.02 4.81
N ARG A 73 -15.45 -14.92 5.78
CA ARG A 73 -14.76 -14.60 7.04
C ARG A 73 -13.32 -14.17 6.79
N LEU A 74 -12.62 -14.84 5.86
CA LEU A 74 -11.28 -14.43 5.46
C LEU A 74 -11.30 -13.03 4.84
N ALA A 75 -12.21 -12.74 3.90
CA ALA A 75 -12.32 -11.41 3.32
C ALA A 75 -12.52 -10.33 4.39
N VAL A 76 -13.48 -10.51 5.30
CA VAL A 76 -13.72 -9.57 6.41
C VAL A 76 -12.47 -9.42 7.28
N ALA A 77 -11.79 -10.52 7.61
CA ALA A 77 -10.56 -10.49 8.41
C ALA A 77 -9.43 -9.73 7.69
N LEU A 78 -9.24 -9.92 6.38
CA LEU A 78 -8.22 -9.22 5.59
C LEU A 78 -8.52 -7.72 5.48
N TRP A 79 -9.79 -7.34 5.27
CA TRP A 79 -10.19 -5.94 5.25
C TRP A 79 -10.04 -5.26 6.61
N ALA A 80 -10.42 -5.93 7.69
CA ALA A 80 -10.25 -5.43 9.05
C ALA A 80 -8.77 -5.32 9.43
N ALA A 81 -7.96 -6.32 9.08
CA ALA A 81 -6.51 -6.28 9.27
C ALA A 81 -5.88 -5.13 8.48
N ALA A 82 -6.26 -4.95 7.21
CA ALA A 82 -5.78 -3.82 6.41
C ALA A 82 -6.13 -2.47 7.04
N LEU A 83 -7.32 -2.33 7.63
CA LEU A 83 -7.73 -1.10 8.30
C LEU A 83 -6.86 -0.83 9.53
N LEU A 84 -6.64 -1.86 10.34
CA LEU A 84 -5.77 -1.78 11.52
C LEU A 84 -4.35 -1.36 11.12
N LEU A 85 -3.79 -1.97 10.08
CA LEU A 85 -2.46 -1.68 9.54
C LEU A 85 -2.35 -0.27 8.92
N ALA A 86 -3.46 0.29 8.45
CA ALA A 86 -3.51 1.65 7.91
C ALA A 86 -3.61 2.73 9.01
N THR A 87 -3.98 2.37 10.24
CA THR A 87 -4.16 3.31 11.36
C THR A 87 -2.94 4.21 11.60
N PRO A 88 -1.69 3.71 11.61
CA PRO A 88 -0.50 4.55 11.75
C PRO A 88 -0.38 5.62 10.66
N ALA A 89 -0.86 5.35 9.43
CA ALA A 89 -0.83 6.34 8.34
C ALA A 89 -1.72 7.56 8.63
N ALA A 90 -2.86 7.35 9.29
CA ALA A 90 -3.74 8.44 9.72
C ALA A 90 -3.16 9.25 10.87
N LEU A 91 -2.40 8.60 11.76
CA LEU A 91 -1.78 9.26 12.93
C LEU A 91 -0.57 10.12 12.54
N VAL A 92 0.15 9.70 11.49
CA VAL A 92 1.34 10.39 11.01
C VAL A 92 0.99 11.52 10.03
N SER A 93 -0.21 11.53 9.46
CA SER A 93 -0.64 12.56 8.52
C SER A 93 -1.32 13.77 9.20
N GLY A 94 -1.17 14.92 8.54
CA GLY A 94 -1.74 16.18 8.99
C GLY A 94 -1.64 17.27 7.94
N VAL A 95 -2.12 18.46 8.27
CA VAL A 95 -2.01 19.63 7.38
C VAL A 95 -0.84 20.49 7.85
N ALA A 96 0.10 20.78 6.95
CA ALA A 96 1.21 21.70 7.24
C ALA A 96 0.86 23.09 6.71
N ALA A 97 1.16 24.11 7.54
CA ALA A 97 1.11 25.54 7.20
C ALA A 97 -0.10 25.98 6.33
N GLY A 98 -1.27 25.40 6.60
CA GLY A 98 -2.56 25.87 6.08
C GLY A 98 -2.95 25.44 4.66
N THR A 99 -2.08 24.79 3.88
CA THR A 99 -2.40 24.54 2.45
C THR A 99 -1.92 23.20 1.90
N SER A 100 -1.19 22.36 2.62
CA SER A 100 -0.81 21.03 2.10
C SER A 100 -1.14 19.90 3.07
N CYS A 101 -1.79 18.85 2.55
CA CYS A 101 -1.96 17.59 3.27
C CYS A 101 -0.62 16.87 3.21
N VAL A 102 0.09 16.86 4.33
CA VAL A 102 1.41 16.28 4.44
C VAL A 102 1.27 14.90 5.08
N ARG A 103 1.91 13.93 4.43
CA ARG A 103 1.96 12.54 4.88
C ARG A 103 2.64 12.37 6.25
N ARG A 104 3.42 13.38 6.66
CA ARG A 104 4.20 13.42 7.88
C ARG A 104 4.06 14.75 8.63
N SER A 105 3.25 14.75 9.67
CA SER A 105 3.11 15.84 10.66
C SER A 105 3.84 15.53 11.97
N VAL A 106 4.55 14.40 12.07
CA VAL A 106 5.28 13.95 13.26
C VAL A 106 6.78 13.79 12.97
N GLY A 107 7.60 13.80 14.01
CA GLY A 107 9.07 13.66 13.90
C GLY A 107 9.53 12.33 13.30
N ILE A 108 10.78 12.25 12.84
CA ILE A 108 11.33 11.07 12.13
C ILE A 108 11.45 9.83 13.01
N LEU A 109 11.75 10.04 14.30
CA LEU A 109 11.83 8.96 15.29
C LEU A 109 10.48 8.68 15.95
N ALA A 110 9.39 9.30 15.49
CA ALA A 110 8.09 9.03 16.07
C ALA A 110 7.73 7.55 15.85
N PRO A 111 7.32 6.81 16.89
CA PRO A 111 7.06 5.38 16.79
C PRO A 111 5.94 5.07 15.78
N ALA A 112 4.95 5.97 15.64
CA ALA A 112 3.89 5.84 14.64
C ALA A 112 4.43 5.92 13.19
N TYR A 113 5.42 6.76 12.93
CA TYR A 113 6.05 6.88 11.60
C TYR A 113 6.90 5.66 11.28
N LEU A 114 7.74 5.23 12.22
CA LEU A 114 8.56 4.02 12.06
C LEU A 114 7.67 2.78 11.87
N LEU A 115 6.58 2.67 12.63
CA LEU A 115 5.62 1.59 12.47
C LEU A 115 4.97 1.65 11.09
N HIS A 116 4.48 2.82 10.65
CA HIS A 116 3.90 2.97 9.32
C HIS A 116 4.88 2.59 8.21
N LEU A 117 6.12 3.08 8.30
CA LEU A 117 7.18 2.79 7.34
C LEU A 117 7.50 1.29 7.31
N SER A 118 7.70 0.67 8.48
CA SER A 118 7.98 -0.77 8.57
C SER A 118 6.87 -1.61 7.96
N LEU A 119 5.60 -1.24 8.18
CA LEU A 119 4.45 -1.92 7.58
C LEU A 119 4.43 -1.76 6.06
N CYS A 120 4.70 -0.55 5.54
CA CYS A 120 4.82 -0.31 4.11
C CYS A 120 5.92 -1.17 3.48
N LEU A 121 7.10 -1.25 4.10
CA LEU A 121 8.20 -2.08 3.59
C LEU A 121 7.86 -3.57 3.63
N CYS A 122 7.32 -4.06 4.75
CA CYS A 122 6.94 -5.46 4.89
C CYS A 122 5.88 -5.88 3.86
N LEU A 123 4.84 -5.05 3.66
CA LEU A 123 3.70 -5.40 2.81
C LEU A 123 3.95 -5.13 1.32
N LEU A 124 4.63 -4.03 0.98
CA LEU A 124 4.79 -3.60 -0.41
C LEU A 124 6.10 -4.08 -1.06
N LEU A 125 7.11 -4.44 -0.26
CA LEU A 125 8.41 -4.87 -0.75
C LEU A 125 8.73 -6.32 -0.36
N LEU A 126 8.65 -6.64 0.94
CA LEU A 126 9.10 -7.93 1.45
C LEU A 126 8.13 -9.06 1.12
N LEU A 127 6.84 -8.84 1.31
CA LEU A 127 5.80 -9.83 1.03
C LEU A 127 5.75 -10.21 -0.47
N PRO A 128 5.74 -9.26 -1.43
CA PRO A 128 5.70 -9.63 -2.85
C PRO A 128 7.01 -10.31 -3.30
N ALA A 129 8.16 -9.88 -2.80
CA ALA A 129 9.44 -10.54 -3.05
C ALA A 129 9.45 -11.98 -2.50
N GLY A 130 8.94 -12.18 -1.27
CA GLY A 130 8.82 -13.50 -0.66
C GLY A 130 7.89 -14.43 -1.44
N LEU A 131 6.76 -13.93 -1.93
CA LEU A 131 5.85 -14.70 -2.78
C LEU A 131 6.49 -15.06 -4.13
N LEU A 132 7.25 -14.15 -4.73
CA LEU A 132 7.99 -14.41 -5.96
C LEU A 132 9.05 -15.50 -5.76
N LEU A 133 9.85 -15.39 -4.69
CA LEU A 133 10.85 -16.40 -4.33
C LEU A 133 10.20 -17.75 -4.03
N ALA A 134 9.08 -17.78 -3.30
CA ALA A 134 8.33 -19.00 -3.02
C ALA A 134 7.75 -19.62 -4.30
N ALA A 135 7.30 -18.82 -5.26
CA ALA A 135 6.82 -19.31 -6.54
C ALA A 135 7.94 -19.91 -7.41
N LEU A 136 9.17 -19.39 -7.31
CA LEU A 136 10.35 -19.97 -7.98
C LEU A 136 10.79 -21.28 -7.31
N ALA A 137 10.70 -21.36 -5.98
CA ALA A 137 11.13 -22.52 -5.20
C ALA A 137 10.10 -23.66 -5.17
N VAL A 138 8.79 -23.35 -5.24
CA VAL A 138 7.72 -24.33 -5.01
C VAL A 138 6.89 -24.56 -6.29
N PRO A 139 6.92 -25.76 -6.89
CA PRO A 139 6.26 -26.04 -8.17
C PRO A 139 4.73 -25.93 -8.12
N ARG A 140 4.09 -26.18 -6.96
CA ARG A 140 2.64 -25.96 -6.78
C ARG A 140 2.26 -24.48 -6.85
N LEU A 141 3.05 -23.61 -6.21
CA LEU A 141 2.87 -22.16 -6.31
C LEU A 141 3.15 -21.69 -7.74
N ARG A 142 4.20 -22.22 -8.39
CA ARG A 142 4.52 -21.94 -9.79
C ARG A 142 3.36 -22.23 -10.76
N ALA A 143 2.65 -23.36 -10.58
CA ALA A 143 1.50 -23.71 -11.41
C ALA A 143 0.30 -22.77 -11.19
N SER A 144 0.04 -22.37 -9.94
CA SER A 144 -0.99 -21.37 -9.61
C SER A 144 -0.65 -19.98 -10.14
N TRP A 145 0.65 -19.64 -10.17
CA TRP A 145 1.16 -18.40 -10.72
C TRP A 145 1.09 -18.36 -12.24
N ALA A 146 1.41 -19.47 -12.93
CA ALA A 146 1.35 -19.54 -14.39
C ALA A 146 -0.06 -19.34 -14.96
N THR A 147 -1.09 -19.77 -14.22
CA THR A 147 -2.50 -19.63 -14.61
C THR A 147 -3.11 -18.27 -14.22
N GLY A 148 -2.46 -17.50 -13.33
CA GLY A 148 -2.88 -16.17 -12.87
C GLY A 148 -1.88 -15.04 -13.16
N ALA A 149 -0.87 -15.30 -14.01
CA ALA A 149 0.37 -14.52 -14.09
C ALA A 149 0.17 -13.04 -14.39
N GLY A 150 -0.77 -12.67 -15.26
CA GLY A 150 -0.93 -11.26 -15.66
C GLY A 150 -1.31 -10.33 -14.51
N LEU A 151 -2.33 -10.67 -13.71
CA LEU A 151 -2.84 -9.79 -12.67
C LEU A 151 -1.96 -9.78 -11.42
N LEU A 152 -1.30 -10.90 -11.13
CA LEU A 152 -0.43 -11.07 -9.95
C LEU A 152 0.93 -10.37 -10.10
N TRP A 153 1.39 -10.15 -11.34
CA TRP A 153 2.64 -9.43 -11.64
C TRP A 153 2.46 -7.91 -11.74
N LEU A 154 1.32 -7.43 -12.24
CA LEU A 154 1.04 -6.00 -12.37
C LEU A 154 1.02 -5.29 -11.01
N PHE A 155 0.52 -5.97 -9.98
CA PHE A 155 0.45 -5.42 -8.64
C PHE A 155 1.83 -5.13 -8.02
N PRO A 156 2.76 -6.10 -7.89
CA PRO A 156 4.11 -5.82 -7.41
C PRO A 156 4.88 -4.87 -8.35
N ALA A 157 4.72 -4.99 -9.67
CA ALA A 157 5.39 -4.07 -10.61
C ALA A 157 5.01 -2.60 -10.36
N LEU A 158 3.76 -2.33 -9.98
CA LEU A 158 3.28 -0.98 -9.71
C LEU A 158 3.63 -0.48 -8.30
N TRP A 159 3.56 -1.37 -7.29
CA TRP A 159 3.67 -0.96 -5.88
C TRP A 159 5.07 -1.09 -5.27
N VAL A 160 5.93 -1.95 -5.81
CA VAL A 160 7.33 -2.07 -5.38
C VAL A 160 8.10 -0.76 -5.57
N PRO A 161 8.00 -0.03 -6.70
CA PRO A 161 8.65 1.27 -6.85
C PRO A 161 8.22 2.29 -5.79
N TYR A 162 6.93 2.29 -5.43
CA TYR A 162 6.41 3.15 -4.37
C TYR A 162 6.99 2.78 -2.99
N GLY A 163 7.05 1.50 -2.65
CA GLY A 163 7.69 1.03 -1.41
C GLY A 163 9.18 1.36 -1.36
N ALA A 164 9.90 1.20 -2.47
CA ALA A 164 11.31 1.56 -2.59
C ALA A 164 11.53 3.07 -2.44
N GLY A 165 10.64 3.90 -3.01
CA GLY A 165 10.67 5.35 -2.85
C GLY A 165 10.53 5.78 -1.38
N LEU A 166 9.60 5.16 -0.62
CA LEU A 166 9.46 5.41 0.82
C LEU A 166 10.71 5.01 1.61
N ALA A 167 11.35 3.89 1.25
CA ALA A 167 12.62 3.46 1.85
C ALA A 167 13.73 4.48 1.60
N GLY A 168 13.83 4.95 0.35
CA GLY A 168 14.82 5.95 -0.09
C GLY A 168 14.64 7.28 0.63
N GLU A 169 13.41 7.79 0.73
CA GLU A 169 13.14 9.01 1.49
C GLU A 169 13.54 8.89 2.96
N PHE A 170 13.24 7.74 3.59
CA PHE A 170 13.67 7.50 4.97
C PHE A 170 15.19 7.49 5.11
N LEU A 171 15.90 6.79 4.21
CA LEU A 171 17.35 6.70 4.25
C LEU A 171 18.04 8.06 4.06
N LEU A 172 17.51 8.89 3.14
CA LEU A 172 17.96 10.26 2.95
C LEU A 172 17.74 11.10 4.21
N GLN A 173 16.54 11.02 4.80
CA GLN A 173 16.22 11.79 5.99
C GLN A 173 16.92 11.28 7.26
N ALA A 174 17.34 10.02 7.29
CA ALA A 174 18.15 9.42 8.35
C ALA A 174 19.65 9.74 8.22
N GLY A 175 20.05 10.46 7.15
CA GLY A 175 21.45 10.80 6.89
C GLY A 175 22.33 9.60 6.50
N LEU A 176 21.71 8.47 6.13
CA LEU A 176 22.41 7.24 5.72
C LEU A 176 22.74 7.22 4.22
N LEU A 177 22.06 8.06 3.44
CA LEU A 177 22.36 8.34 2.04
C LEU A 177 22.70 9.83 1.93
N GLU A 178 23.91 10.14 1.45
CA GLU A 178 24.25 11.52 1.09
C GLU A 178 23.35 11.97 -0.07
N PRO A 179 22.73 13.15 0.00
CA PRO A 179 22.02 13.71 -1.12
C PRO A 179 23.04 13.99 -2.23
N THR A 180 23.07 13.15 -3.26
CA THR A 180 23.87 13.41 -4.46
C THR A 180 23.18 14.54 -5.23
N CYS A 181 23.53 15.78 -4.89
CA CYS A 181 23.21 17.00 -5.63
C CYS A 181 23.93 17.02 -7.00
N GLY A 182 23.68 16.03 -7.85
CA GLY A 182 24.24 15.92 -9.20
C GLY A 182 23.20 15.74 -10.30
N SER A 183 21.91 15.50 -9.98
CA SER A 183 20.88 15.24 -11.00
C SER A 183 20.00 16.44 -11.36
N PHE A 184 20.29 17.64 -10.83
CA PHE A 184 19.53 18.87 -11.11
C PHE A 184 20.34 19.95 -11.82
N GLU A 185 21.57 19.68 -12.27
CA GLU A 185 22.36 20.66 -13.05
C GLU A 185 21.95 20.75 -14.54
N HIS A 186 20.92 20.02 -14.98
CA HIS A 186 20.49 19.96 -16.40
C HIS A 186 19.01 20.28 -16.65
N PHE A 187 18.34 21.02 -15.77
CA PHE A 187 17.05 21.65 -16.09
C PHE A 187 17.05 23.13 -15.73
#